data_AF-G9WV57-F1
#
_entry.id   AF-G9WV57-F1
#
_cell.length_a   1.000
_cell.length_b   1.000
_cell.length_c   1.000
_cell.angle_alpha   90.00
_cell.angle_beta   90.00
_cell.angle_gamma   90.00
#
_symmetry.space_group_name_H-M   'P 1'
#
loop_
_entity.id
_entity.type
_entity.pdbx_description
1 polymer ?
#
loop_
_entity_poly.entity_id
_entity_poly.type
_entity_poly.pdbx_seq_one_letter_code
_entity_poly.pdbx_strand_id
1 'polypeptide(L)'
;MKQMIVKKQNDSVRENNKTKNFDKIWKTLLLAASLSLLSAMPVFARGWCRGLSKNAWWYDLGNGNYYKSTWQWLDGNSDGIAECYRFDYNGWMAENTVTSDGYTVNQNGAWTVNNVVQTRGVSSENGIIKKELLGRINQYRIASGLKPLSESAGLSSIADTRARECSVLFSHTRPQGGSVLTEADVCGEILASNQDTPLKAFQAWQKSPGHNRLMLRDDFVRFGAGYYVDSRGNDYWVVLFSFYN
;
A
#
# COMPACT_ATOMS: atom_id res chain seq x y z
N MET A 1 29.58 -27.21 -71.93
CA MET A 1 30.09 -27.16 -70.54
C MET A 1 29.81 -25.84 -69.80
N LYS A 2 29.98 -24.65 -70.40
CA LYS A 2 29.80 -23.36 -69.69
C LYS A 2 28.37 -23.08 -69.15
N GLN A 3 27.31 -23.53 -69.82
CA GLN A 3 25.93 -23.28 -69.37
C GLN A 3 25.48 -24.10 -68.14
N MET A 4 26.05 -25.31 -67.93
CA MET A 4 25.71 -26.16 -66.78
C MET A 4 26.33 -25.65 -65.46
N ILE A 5 27.50 -25.01 -65.54
CA ILE A 5 28.22 -24.48 -64.37
C ILE A 5 27.50 -23.24 -63.82
N VAL A 6 27.03 -22.36 -64.72
CA VAL A 6 26.28 -21.14 -64.33
C VAL A 6 24.95 -21.47 -63.66
N LYS A 7 24.25 -22.54 -64.11
CA LYS A 7 22.98 -22.97 -63.50
C LYS A 7 23.17 -23.49 -62.08
N LYS A 8 24.15 -24.37 -61.85
CA LYS A 8 24.49 -24.88 -60.49
C LYS A 8 24.89 -23.77 -59.52
N GLN A 9 25.60 -22.76 -60.01
CA GLN A 9 26.07 -21.64 -59.17
C GLN A 9 24.92 -20.68 -58.82
N ASN A 10 23.97 -20.47 -59.73
CA ASN A 10 22.75 -19.69 -59.45
C ASN A 10 21.79 -20.43 -58.51
N ASP A 11 21.69 -21.77 -58.63
CA ASP A 11 20.83 -22.58 -57.77
C ASP A 11 21.37 -22.62 -56.33
N SER A 12 22.69 -22.75 -56.13
CA SER A 12 23.29 -22.72 -54.78
C SER A 12 23.22 -21.33 -54.11
N VAL A 13 23.33 -20.25 -54.90
CA VAL A 13 23.13 -18.88 -54.41
C VAL A 13 21.67 -18.64 -54.04
N ARG A 14 20.71 -19.21 -54.79
CA ARG A 14 19.27 -19.16 -54.44
C ARG A 14 18.95 -19.93 -53.17
N GLU A 15 19.52 -21.12 -52.98
CA GLU A 15 19.36 -21.90 -51.75
C GLU A 15 19.97 -21.19 -50.54
N ASN A 16 21.19 -20.67 -50.65
CA ASN A 16 21.85 -19.92 -49.58
C ASN A 16 21.12 -18.62 -49.20
N ASN A 17 20.45 -17.96 -50.15
CA ASN A 17 19.64 -16.78 -49.86
C ASN A 17 18.29 -17.15 -49.21
N LYS A 18 17.70 -18.31 -49.57
CA LYS A 18 16.49 -18.82 -48.89
C LYS A 18 16.76 -19.21 -47.45
N THR A 19 17.87 -19.91 -47.17
CA THR A 19 18.25 -20.31 -45.80
C THR A 19 18.58 -19.10 -44.93
N LYS A 20 19.32 -18.12 -45.45
CA LYS A 20 19.60 -16.86 -44.74
C LYS A 20 18.34 -16.04 -44.45
N ASN A 21 17.36 -16.00 -45.35
CA ASN A 21 16.08 -15.33 -45.09
C ASN A 21 15.21 -16.10 -44.08
N PHE A 22 15.21 -17.44 -44.13
CA PHE A 22 14.54 -18.27 -43.12
C PHE A 22 15.13 -18.05 -41.72
N ASP A 23 16.46 -18.04 -41.60
CA ASP A 23 17.14 -17.76 -40.33
C ASP A 23 16.90 -16.33 -39.84
N LYS A 24 16.78 -15.35 -40.75
CA LYS A 24 16.46 -13.96 -40.38
C LYS A 24 15.03 -13.85 -39.87
N ILE A 25 14.07 -14.48 -40.55
CA ILE A 25 12.63 -14.50 -40.19
C ILE A 25 12.41 -15.24 -38.86
N TRP A 26 13.11 -16.35 -38.60
CA TRP A 26 13.05 -17.05 -37.31
C TRP A 26 13.73 -16.27 -36.17
N LYS A 27 14.82 -15.55 -36.44
CA LYS A 27 15.45 -14.66 -35.45
C LYS A 27 14.59 -13.43 -35.13
N THR A 28 13.78 -12.91 -36.07
CA THR A 28 12.78 -11.86 -35.78
C THR A 28 11.52 -12.40 -35.11
N LEU A 29 11.11 -13.66 -35.35
CA LEU A 29 9.96 -14.29 -34.67
C LEU A 29 10.27 -14.69 -33.22
N LEU A 30 11.54 -14.94 -32.87
CA LEU A 30 11.97 -15.22 -31.50
C LEU A 30 12.13 -13.97 -30.62
N LEU A 31 12.12 -12.76 -31.20
CA LEU A 31 12.17 -11.51 -30.43
C LEU A 31 10.78 -10.91 -30.13
N ALA A 32 9.71 -11.51 -30.65
CA ALA A 32 8.32 -11.07 -30.44
C ALA A 32 7.47 -12.12 -29.70
N ALA A 33 8.11 -12.96 -28.90
CA ALA A 33 7.46 -13.96 -28.04
C ALA A 33 7.96 -13.91 -26.58
N SER A 34 8.45 -12.75 -26.13
CA SER A 34 8.83 -12.49 -24.73
C SER A 34 8.00 -11.37 -24.09
N LEU A 35 6.80 -11.13 -24.60
CA LEU A 35 5.85 -10.19 -24.02
C LEU A 35 4.50 -10.88 -23.87
N SER A 36 3.97 -10.85 -22.65
CA SER A 36 2.62 -11.31 -22.26
C SER A 36 2.52 -12.73 -21.71
N LEU A 37 3.15 -12.99 -20.56
CA LEU A 37 2.54 -13.72 -19.44
C LEU A 37 3.38 -13.54 -18.16
N LEU A 38 3.73 -12.29 -17.84
CA LEU A 38 3.53 -11.90 -16.45
C LEU A 38 2.01 -11.87 -16.30
N SER A 39 1.40 -13.01 -15.97
CA SER A 39 0.13 -12.94 -15.28
C SER A 39 0.38 -11.94 -14.16
N ALA A 40 -0.38 -10.85 -14.14
CA ALA A 40 -0.44 -10.03 -12.95
C ALA A 40 -0.72 -11.02 -11.83
N MET A 41 0.30 -11.37 -11.04
CA MET A 41 0.00 -11.99 -9.76
C MET A 41 -0.94 -10.98 -9.13
N PRO A 42 -2.17 -11.37 -8.76
CA PRO A 42 -2.93 -10.53 -7.87
C PRO A 42 -1.96 -10.28 -6.72
N VAL A 43 -1.45 -9.04 -6.59
CA VAL A 43 -0.92 -8.59 -5.32
C VAL A 43 -2.17 -8.67 -4.46
N PHE A 44 -2.32 -9.78 -3.73
CA PHE A 44 -3.48 -9.98 -2.88
C PHE A 44 -3.47 -8.83 -1.89
N ALA A 45 -4.29 -7.83 -2.17
CA ALA A 45 -4.50 -6.73 -1.27
C ALA A 45 -5.27 -7.33 -0.09
N ARG A 46 -4.56 -7.60 1.01
CA ARG A 46 -5.19 -7.91 2.29
C ARG A 46 -6.22 -6.82 2.57
N GLY A 47 -7.48 -7.19 2.76
CA GLY A 47 -8.54 -6.22 3.00
C GLY A 47 -9.87 -6.53 2.30
N TRP A 48 -10.73 -5.52 2.26
CA TRP A 48 -12.08 -5.61 1.72
C TRP A 48 -12.09 -5.79 0.21
N CYS A 49 -12.80 -6.82 -0.24
CA CYS A 49 -12.99 -7.16 -1.64
C CYS A 49 -14.49 -7.28 -1.96
N ARG A 50 -14.93 -6.76 -3.11
CA ARG A 50 -16.33 -6.89 -3.56
C ARG A 50 -16.46 -7.99 -4.61
N GLY A 51 -17.26 -9.01 -4.31
CA GLY A 51 -17.55 -10.10 -5.23
C GLY A 51 -18.67 -9.74 -6.18
N LEU A 52 -18.39 -9.75 -7.48
CA LEU A 52 -19.36 -9.39 -8.52
C LEU A 52 -20.51 -10.39 -8.65
N SER A 53 -20.28 -11.66 -8.35
CA SER A 53 -21.29 -12.73 -8.49
C SER A 53 -22.45 -12.61 -7.51
N LYS A 54 -22.18 -12.17 -6.28
CA LYS A 54 -23.18 -11.97 -5.22
C LYS A 54 -23.48 -10.49 -4.96
N ASN A 55 -22.70 -9.58 -5.54
CA ASN A 55 -22.69 -8.16 -5.20
C ASN A 55 -22.53 -7.92 -3.69
N ALA A 56 -21.60 -8.63 -3.05
CA ALA A 56 -21.37 -8.60 -1.61
C ALA A 56 -19.88 -8.47 -1.27
N TRP A 57 -19.57 -7.93 -0.10
CA TRP A 57 -18.19 -7.82 0.39
C TRP A 57 -17.70 -9.12 1.01
N TRP A 58 -16.39 -9.35 0.95
CA TRP A 58 -15.66 -10.38 1.69
C TRP A 58 -14.29 -9.80 2.09
N TYR A 59 -13.55 -10.49 2.96
CA TYR A 59 -12.27 -9.98 3.47
C TYR A 59 -11.13 -10.95 3.16
N ASP A 60 -10.17 -10.49 2.36
CA ASP A 60 -8.98 -11.23 1.95
C ASP A 60 -7.90 -11.16 3.03
N LEU A 61 -7.37 -12.31 3.45
CA LEU A 61 -6.27 -12.41 4.42
C LEU A 61 -4.89 -12.23 3.78
N GLY A 62 -4.80 -12.19 2.45
CA GLY A 62 -3.56 -12.03 1.70
C GLY A 62 -2.77 -13.34 1.50
N ASN A 63 -3.35 -14.48 1.87
CA ASN A 63 -2.71 -15.81 1.78
C ASN A 63 -3.60 -16.85 1.06
N GLY A 64 -4.55 -16.37 0.23
CA GLY A 64 -5.53 -17.22 -0.43
C GLY A 64 -6.69 -17.68 0.48
N ASN A 65 -6.73 -17.24 1.73
CA ASN A 65 -7.84 -17.49 2.66
C ASN A 65 -8.65 -16.23 2.96
N TYR A 66 -9.83 -16.44 3.53
CA TYR A 66 -10.78 -15.39 3.93
C TYR A 66 -11.60 -15.84 5.14
N TYR A 67 -12.21 -14.89 5.85
CA TYR A 67 -13.09 -15.19 6.98
C TYR A 67 -14.40 -15.84 6.53
N LYS A 68 -14.85 -16.87 7.26
CA LYS A 68 -16.13 -17.58 7.03
C LYS A 68 -16.76 -17.97 8.36
N SER A 69 -18.09 -17.99 8.41
CA SER A 69 -18.88 -18.44 9.56
C SER A 69 -18.47 -17.78 10.89
N THR A 70 -18.10 -16.49 10.87
CA THR A 70 -17.47 -15.85 12.03
C THR A 70 -17.76 -14.36 12.11
N TRP A 71 -17.68 -13.82 13.34
CA TRP A 71 -17.61 -12.40 13.61
C TRP A 71 -16.16 -11.95 13.68
N GLN A 72 -15.82 -10.82 13.07
CA GLN A 72 -14.46 -10.29 13.10
C GLN A 72 -14.46 -8.81 13.38
N TRP A 73 -13.55 -8.41 14.26
CA TRP A 73 -13.19 -7.02 14.49
C TRP A 73 -12.13 -6.63 13.48
N LEU A 74 -12.48 -5.77 12.53
CA LEU A 74 -11.62 -5.38 11.41
C LEU A 74 -11.44 -3.87 11.38
N ASP A 75 -10.19 -3.43 11.51
CA ASP A 75 -9.77 -2.04 11.33
C ASP A 75 -9.46 -1.81 9.85
N GLY A 76 -10.53 -1.62 9.08
CA GLY A 76 -10.47 -1.53 7.62
C GLY A 76 -9.79 -0.25 7.12
N ASN A 77 -9.82 0.82 7.92
CA ASN A 77 -9.21 2.12 7.62
C ASN A 77 -7.85 2.31 8.30
N SER A 78 -7.39 1.34 9.11
CA SER A 78 -6.11 1.35 9.82
C SER A 78 -5.95 2.50 10.83
N ASP A 79 -7.05 2.95 11.43
CA ASP A 79 -7.07 4.03 12.43
C ASP A 79 -6.91 3.52 13.89
N GLY A 80 -6.78 2.21 14.08
CA GLY A 80 -6.65 1.55 15.38
C GLY A 80 -7.97 1.23 16.06
N ILE A 81 -9.10 1.51 15.41
CA ILE A 81 -10.46 1.20 15.85
C ILE A 81 -11.06 0.22 14.84
N ALA A 82 -11.47 -0.96 15.32
CA ALA A 82 -12.21 -1.91 14.51
C ALA A 82 -13.71 -1.77 14.73
N GLU A 83 -14.47 -1.91 13.65
CA GLU A 83 -15.86 -2.33 13.68
C GLU A 83 -15.97 -3.86 13.64
N CYS A 84 -17.13 -4.38 14.07
CA CYS A 84 -17.41 -5.82 14.04
C CYS A 84 -18.27 -6.19 12.84
N TYR A 85 -17.84 -7.19 12.07
CA TYR A 85 -18.50 -7.65 10.85
C TYR A 85 -18.78 -9.15 10.91
N ARG A 86 -19.92 -9.57 10.34
CA ARG A 86 -20.33 -10.97 10.27
C ARG A 86 -20.15 -11.55 8.87
N PHE A 87 -19.45 -12.68 8.76
CA PHE A 87 -19.24 -13.38 7.49
C PHE A 87 -20.00 -14.70 7.45
N ASP A 88 -20.81 -14.94 6.41
CA ASP A 88 -21.60 -16.17 6.23
C ASP A 88 -20.74 -17.42 5.97
N TYR A 89 -21.38 -18.57 5.77
CA TYR A 89 -20.69 -19.85 5.50
C TYR A 89 -19.78 -19.82 4.27
N ASN A 90 -20.14 -19.00 3.28
CA ASN A 90 -19.39 -18.83 2.05
C ASN A 90 -18.39 -17.67 2.12
N GLY A 91 -18.30 -16.97 3.26
CA GLY A 91 -17.39 -15.85 3.48
C GLY A 91 -17.90 -14.49 3.04
N TRP A 92 -19.19 -14.36 2.74
CA TRP A 92 -19.78 -13.07 2.41
C TRP A 92 -20.17 -12.30 3.66
N MET A 93 -19.81 -11.04 3.71
CA MET A 93 -20.16 -10.11 4.77
C MET A 93 -21.66 -9.78 4.71
N ALA A 94 -22.33 -9.79 5.86
CA ALA A 94 -23.73 -9.43 5.99
C ALA A 94 -23.91 -7.90 6.10
N GLU A 95 -24.74 -7.31 5.24
CA GLU A 95 -25.06 -5.87 5.25
C GLU A 95 -26.57 -5.64 5.26
N ASN A 96 -27.00 -4.57 5.92
CA ASN A 96 -28.40 -4.10 6.00
C ASN A 96 -29.40 -5.21 6.39
N THR A 97 -29.09 -5.97 7.45
CA THR A 97 -29.87 -7.16 7.80
C THR A 97 -29.79 -7.50 9.28
N VAL A 98 -30.60 -8.46 9.70
CA VAL A 98 -30.43 -9.19 10.96
C VAL A 98 -29.72 -10.50 10.64
N THR A 99 -28.57 -10.74 11.27
CA THR A 99 -27.76 -11.93 11.07
C THR A 99 -28.49 -13.17 11.62
N SER A 100 -28.07 -14.36 11.18
CA SER A 100 -28.71 -15.63 11.57
C SER A 100 -28.67 -15.90 13.09
N ASP A 101 -27.74 -15.28 13.80
CA ASP A 101 -27.56 -15.31 15.25
C ASP A 101 -28.27 -14.16 15.98
N GLY A 102 -29.10 -13.36 15.28
CA GLY A 102 -30.02 -12.39 15.87
C GLY A 102 -29.45 -10.98 16.07
N TYR A 103 -28.25 -10.67 15.58
CA TYR A 103 -27.65 -9.34 15.71
C TYR A 103 -27.95 -8.47 14.49
N THR A 104 -28.02 -7.16 14.68
CA THR A 104 -28.32 -6.21 13.60
C THR A 104 -27.04 -5.62 13.03
N VAL A 105 -26.91 -5.62 11.69
CA VAL A 105 -25.81 -4.97 10.97
C VAL A 105 -26.36 -3.86 10.07
N ASN A 106 -25.67 -2.72 10.00
CA ASN A 106 -26.12 -1.56 9.23
C ASN A 106 -25.82 -1.71 7.72
N GLN A 107 -26.09 -0.66 6.93
CA GLN A 107 -25.84 -0.63 5.48
C GLN A 107 -24.37 -0.86 5.07
N ASN A 108 -23.43 -0.60 5.97
CA ASN A 108 -22.00 -0.83 5.77
C ASN A 108 -21.56 -2.19 6.33
N GLY A 109 -22.49 -2.98 6.88
CA GLY A 109 -22.24 -4.28 7.50
C GLY A 109 -21.69 -4.26 8.92
N ALA A 110 -21.53 -3.08 9.50
CA ALA A 110 -21.04 -2.95 10.87
C ALA A 110 -22.13 -3.35 11.86
N TRP A 111 -21.76 -4.13 12.87
CA TRP A 111 -22.63 -4.50 13.99
C TRP A 111 -23.13 -3.25 14.72
N THR A 112 -24.44 -3.24 15.01
CA THR A 112 -25.08 -2.17 15.76
C THR A 112 -25.89 -2.71 16.94
N VAL A 113 -25.95 -1.90 17.99
CA VAL A 113 -26.88 -2.06 19.12
C VAL A 113 -27.62 -0.73 19.26
N ASN A 114 -28.95 -0.75 19.21
CA ASN A 114 -29.78 0.47 19.21
C ASN A 114 -29.32 1.51 18.18
N ASN A 115 -29.00 1.06 16.95
CA ASN A 115 -28.47 1.87 15.85
C ASN A 115 -27.09 2.52 16.09
N VAL A 116 -26.37 2.15 17.15
CA VAL A 116 -25.01 2.62 17.42
C VAL A 116 -24.00 1.55 16.98
N VAL A 117 -23.05 1.93 16.14
CA VAL A 117 -21.97 1.04 15.67
C VAL A 117 -21.09 0.62 16.84
N GLN A 118 -20.86 -0.68 16.95
CA GLN A 118 -19.98 -1.23 17.97
C GLN A 118 -18.53 -1.18 17.49
N THR A 119 -17.67 -0.54 18.28
CA THR A 119 -16.25 -0.36 17.98
C THR A 119 -15.36 -0.92 19.09
N ARG A 120 -14.15 -1.36 18.74
CA ARG A 120 -13.13 -1.80 19.71
C ARG A 120 -11.75 -1.39 19.22
N GLY A 121 -10.91 -0.89 20.14
CA GLY A 121 -9.50 -0.68 19.83
C GLY A 121 -8.80 -1.98 19.45
N VAL A 122 -8.12 -1.99 18.31
CA VAL A 122 -7.24 -3.09 17.88
C VAL A 122 -5.87 -2.51 17.59
N SER A 123 -4.87 -2.98 18.34
CA SER A 123 -3.48 -2.62 18.11
C SER A 123 -2.91 -3.51 17.00
N SER A 124 -2.96 -3.04 15.75
CA SER A 124 -2.13 -3.61 14.68
C SER A 124 -0.65 -3.36 14.99
N GLU A 125 0.26 -4.22 14.53
CA GLU A 125 1.70 -4.01 14.68
C GLU A 125 2.11 -2.62 14.15
N ASN A 126 1.61 -2.26 12.97
CA ASN A 126 1.78 -0.92 12.40
C ASN A 126 1.21 0.19 13.29
N GLY A 127 0.07 -0.02 13.95
CA GLY A 127 -0.49 0.93 14.91
C GLY A 127 0.39 1.08 16.15
N ILE A 128 0.98 -0.01 16.66
CA ILE A 128 1.89 0.02 17.82
C ILE A 128 3.15 0.82 17.48
N ILE A 129 3.80 0.52 16.35
CA ILE A 129 5.05 1.21 15.95
C ILE A 129 4.80 2.70 15.63
N LYS A 130 3.64 3.05 15.02
CA LYS A 130 3.27 4.44 14.73
C LYS A 130 3.03 5.23 16.03
N LYS A 131 2.37 4.62 17.03
CA LYS A 131 2.19 5.21 18.36
C LYS A 131 3.52 5.35 19.11
N GLU A 132 4.40 4.36 19.03
CA GLU A 132 5.74 4.45 19.60
C GLU A 132 6.53 5.63 18.98
N LEU A 133 6.45 5.78 17.66
CA LEU A 133 7.08 6.87 16.93
C LEU A 133 6.59 8.25 17.39
N LEU A 134 5.27 8.43 17.49
CA LEU A 134 4.66 9.65 18.02
C LEU A 134 5.14 9.92 19.45
N GLY A 135 5.17 8.89 20.30
CA GLY A 135 5.66 8.99 21.67
C GLY A 135 7.09 9.53 21.75
N ARG A 136 7.99 9.04 20.89
CA ARG A 136 9.38 9.50 20.81
C ARG A 136 9.50 10.95 20.36
N ILE A 137 8.77 11.33 19.31
CA ILE A 137 8.74 12.72 18.82
C ILE A 137 8.19 13.66 19.90
N ASN A 138 7.11 13.28 20.58
CA ASN A 138 6.52 14.09 21.64
C ASN A 138 7.44 14.22 22.86
N GLN A 139 8.14 13.17 23.27
CA GLN A 139 9.18 13.25 24.30
C GLN A 139 10.27 14.26 23.92
N TYR A 140 10.71 14.24 22.66
CA TYR A 140 11.72 15.18 22.16
C TYR A 140 11.21 16.63 22.11
N ARG A 141 9.95 16.84 21.67
CA ARG A 141 9.30 18.14 21.67
C ARG A 141 9.16 18.70 23.08
N ILE A 142 8.69 17.91 24.03
CA ILE A 142 8.56 18.29 25.45
C ILE A 142 9.93 18.66 26.03
N ALA A 143 10.96 17.84 25.78
CA ALA A 143 12.33 18.14 26.20
C ALA A 143 12.90 19.43 25.58
N SER A 144 12.34 19.86 24.45
CA SER A 144 12.68 21.10 23.75
C SER A 144 11.75 22.27 24.10
N GLY A 145 10.88 22.12 25.11
CA GLY A 145 9.95 23.17 25.57
C GLY A 145 8.70 23.37 24.70
N LEU A 146 8.38 22.40 23.83
CA LEU A 146 7.23 22.46 22.92
C LEU A 146 6.07 21.60 23.40
N LYS A 147 4.86 21.94 22.94
CA LYS A 147 3.67 21.12 23.17
C LYS A 147 3.74 19.80 22.39
N PRO A 148 3.20 18.69 22.95
CA PRO A 148 3.06 17.45 22.21
C PRO A 148 2.08 17.61 21.04
N LEU A 149 2.30 16.85 19.99
CA LEU A 149 1.40 16.70 18.85
C LEU A 149 0.28 15.72 19.19
N SER A 150 -0.91 15.98 18.65
CA SER A 150 -2.05 15.06 18.70
C SER A 150 -2.13 14.21 17.44
N GLU A 151 -2.44 12.93 17.57
CA GLU A 151 -2.65 12.04 16.42
C GLU A 151 -3.90 12.44 15.63
N SER A 152 -3.81 12.40 14.30
CA SER A 152 -4.91 12.66 13.37
C SER A 152 -5.10 11.49 12.42
N ALA A 153 -6.26 10.84 12.48
CA ALA A 153 -6.61 9.72 11.61
C ALA A 153 -6.56 10.10 10.12
N GLY A 154 -6.99 11.32 9.77
CA GLY A 154 -6.92 11.82 8.39
C GLY A 154 -5.49 11.94 7.87
N LEU A 155 -4.58 12.50 8.68
CA LEU A 155 -3.17 12.58 8.32
C LEU A 155 -2.52 11.20 8.24
N SER A 156 -2.85 10.28 9.15
CA SER A 156 -2.33 8.91 9.13
C SER A 156 -2.79 8.15 7.88
N SER A 157 -4.04 8.33 7.44
CA SER A 157 -4.54 7.74 6.20
C SER A 157 -3.77 8.23 4.96
N ILE A 158 -3.50 9.54 4.88
CA ILE A 158 -2.68 10.11 3.80
C ILE A 158 -1.25 9.56 3.89
N ALA A 159 -0.67 9.50 5.09
CA ALA A 159 0.69 9.02 5.31
C ALA A 159 0.84 7.53 4.97
N ASP A 160 -0.15 6.68 5.23
CA ASP A 160 -0.14 5.26 4.86
C ASP A 160 -0.14 5.08 3.33
N THR A 161 -0.97 5.84 2.61
CA THR A 161 -0.91 5.90 1.14
C THR A 161 0.48 6.34 0.69
N ARG A 162 1.01 7.38 1.34
CA ARG A 162 2.29 7.96 0.98
C ARG A 162 3.46 7.00 1.20
N ALA A 163 3.43 6.19 2.26
CA ALA A 163 4.45 5.18 2.54
C ALA A 163 4.49 4.11 1.42
N ARG A 164 3.33 3.73 0.88
CA ARG A 164 3.26 2.83 -0.29
C ARG A 164 3.80 3.51 -1.55
N GLU A 165 3.47 4.78 -1.79
CA GLU A 165 4.03 5.55 -2.91
C GLU A 165 5.57 5.64 -2.81
N CYS A 166 6.11 5.82 -1.61
CA CYS A 166 7.55 5.85 -1.35
C CYS A 166 8.26 4.52 -1.70
N SER A 167 7.55 3.39 -1.67
CA SER A 167 8.08 2.11 -2.13
C SER A 167 8.23 2.01 -3.64
N VAL A 168 7.47 2.82 -4.39
CA VAL A 168 7.58 2.95 -5.84
C VAL A 168 8.63 4.01 -6.20
N LEU A 169 8.58 5.16 -5.52
CA LEU A 169 9.51 6.27 -5.71
C LEU A 169 9.80 6.96 -4.38
N PHE A 170 11.00 6.75 -3.83
CA PHE A 170 11.44 7.40 -2.60
C PHE A 170 11.91 8.85 -2.88
N SER A 171 10.95 9.77 -2.98
CA SER A 171 11.14 11.20 -3.22
C SER A 171 10.00 11.98 -2.56
N HIS A 172 10.18 13.26 -2.25
CA HIS A 172 9.07 14.17 -1.86
C HIS A 172 8.10 14.48 -3.01
N THR A 173 8.50 14.17 -4.25
CA THR A 173 7.60 14.15 -5.41
C THR A 173 6.91 12.80 -5.50
N ARG A 174 5.58 12.81 -5.60
CA ARG A 174 4.77 11.56 -5.69
C ARG A 174 5.02 10.87 -7.04
N PRO A 175 4.85 9.54 -7.16
CA PRO A 175 5.04 8.79 -8.42
C PRO A 175 4.26 9.34 -9.62
N GLN A 176 3.05 9.84 -9.36
CA GLN A 176 2.16 10.48 -10.33
C GLN A 176 2.48 11.96 -10.61
N GLY A 177 3.52 12.50 -9.96
CA GLY A 177 3.83 13.93 -9.94
C GLY A 177 3.16 14.69 -8.79
N GLY A 178 3.62 15.91 -8.53
CA GLY A 178 3.13 16.75 -7.43
C GLY A 178 3.71 16.37 -6.06
N SER A 179 3.20 17.02 -5.01
CA SER A 179 3.65 16.86 -3.62
C SER A 179 2.48 16.49 -2.73
N VAL A 180 2.72 15.75 -1.64
CA VAL A 180 1.68 15.53 -0.61
C VAL A 180 1.26 16.83 0.08
N LEU A 181 2.08 17.89 0.01
CA LEU A 181 1.75 19.20 0.56
C LEU A 181 0.63 19.92 -0.22
N THR A 182 0.14 19.37 -1.33
CA THR A 182 -1.06 19.88 -2.00
C THR A 182 -2.35 19.40 -1.32
N GLU A 183 -2.27 18.39 -0.46
CA GLU A 183 -3.41 17.96 0.36
C GLU A 183 -3.69 19.05 1.40
N ALA A 184 -4.94 19.52 1.47
CA ALA A 184 -5.30 20.73 2.21
C ALA A 184 -4.87 20.72 3.70
N ASP A 185 -4.81 19.53 4.31
CA ASP A 185 -4.51 19.37 5.72
C ASP A 185 -3.02 19.15 6.04
N VAL A 186 -2.18 18.97 5.01
CA VAL A 186 -0.77 18.57 5.18
C VAL A 186 0.14 19.79 5.05
N CYS A 187 0.83 20.12 6.14
CA CYS A 187 1.68 21.31 6.26
C CYS A 187 3.17 20.99 6.37
N GLY A 188 3.54 19.72 6.50
CA GLY A 188 4.92 19.25 6.54
C GLY A 188 5.01 17.76 6.26
N GLU A 189 6.09 17.33 5.62
CA GLU A 189 6.39 15.93 5.31
C GLU A 189 7.83 15.60 5.74
N ILE A 190 7.99 14.47 6.40
CA ILE A 190 9.29 13.86 6.67
C ILE A 190 9.24 12.40 6.18
N LEU A 191 10.31 11.98 5.49
CA LEU A 191 10.46 10.64 4.93
C LEU A 191 11.69 9.94 5.54
N ALA A 192 11.61 8.63 5.72
CA ALA A 192 12.77 7.78 5.90
C ALA A 192 12.54 6.41 5.25
N SER A 193 13.63 5.73 4.91
CA SER A 193 13.61 4.34 4.47
C SER A 193 14.76 3.57 5.13
N ASN A 194 14.62 2.25 5.19
CA ASN A 194 15.62 1.36 5.77
C ASN A 194 15.92 1.66 7.25
N GLN A 195 14.86 1.94 8.02
CA GLN A 195 14.91 2.23 9.46
C GLN A 195 14.04 1.21 10.20
N ASP A 196 14.56 0.02 10.43
CA ASP A 196 13.84 -1.14 10.98
C ASP A 196 13.03 -0.92 12.30
N THR A 197 13.16 0.23 12.97
CA THR A 197 12.44 0.54 14.22
C THR A 197 12.06 2.02 14.32
N PRO A 198 11.00 2.36 15.08
CA PRO A 198 10.63 3.75 15.39
C PRO A 198 11.79 4.57 15.98
N LEU A 199 12.63 3.96 16.81
CA LEU A 199 13.79 4.61 17.40
C LEU A 199 14.80 5.03 16.33
N LYS A 200 15.13 4.15 15.38
CA LYS A 200 16.09 4.47 14.32
C LYS A 200 15.54 5.53 13.37
N ALA A 201 14.26 5.44 12.99
CA ALA A 201 13.60 6.46 12.18
C ALA A 201 13.67 7.84 12.85
N PHE A 202 13.27 7.92 14.12
CA PHE A 202 13.38 9.14 14.93
C PHE A 202 14.81 9.68 14.99
N GLN A 203 15.80 8.83 15.32
CA GLN A 203 17.19 9.24 15.42
C GLN A 203 17.77 9.72 14.07
N ALA A 204 17.37 9.11 12.96
CA ALA A 204 17.77 9.54 11.63
C ALA A 204 17.24 10.95 11.32
N TRP A 205 15.98 11.24 11.67
CA TRP A 205 15.41 12.57 11.53
C TRP A 205 16.02 13.59 12.48
N GLN A 206 16.28 13.21 13.73
CA GLN A 206 16.89 14.09 14.72
C GLN A 206 18.30 14.55 14.28
N LYS A 207 19.07 13.66 13.66
CA LYS A 207 20.41 13.97 13.13
C LYS A 207 20.40 14.79 11.84
N SER A 208 19.27 14.85 11.13
CA SER A 208 19.11 15.63 9.90
C SER A 208 18.62 17.05 10.25
N PRO A 209 19.40 18.12 9.97
CA PRO A 209 18.98 19.48 10.33
C PRO A 209 17.64 19.91 9.74
N GLY A 210 17.31 19.45 8.51
CA GLY A 210 16.04 19.75 7.85
C GLY A 210 14.85 19.04 8.51
N HIS A 211 14.96 17.74 8.76
CA HIS A 211 13.92 16.96 9.41
C HIS A 211 13.74 17.36 10.88
N ASN A 212 14.85 17.59 11.59
CA ASN A 212 14.83 18.03 12.98
C ASN A 212 14.13 19.38 13.15
N ARG A 213 14.34 20.31 12.19
CA ARG A 213 13.64 21.60 12.18
C ARG A 213 12.13 21.41 12.08
N LEU A 214 11.64 20.53 11.21
CA LEU A 214 10.20 20.24 11.09
C LEU A 214 9.63 19.61 12.37
N MET A 215 10.32 18.63 12.97
CA MET A 215 9.88 18.01 14.23
C MET A 215 9.77 19.00 15.40
N LEU A 216 10.52 20.10 15.37
CA LEU A 216 10.55 21.14 16.40
C LEU A 216 9.83 22.44 16.00
N ARG A 217 9.02 22.43 14.94
CA ARG A 217 8.14 23.56 14.67
C ARG A 217 7.06 23.67 15.74
N ASP A 218 6.90 24.85 16.31
CA ASP A 218 5.99 25.14 17.42
C ASP A 218 4.53 25.31 16.96
N ASP A 219 4.31 25.67 15.70
CA ASP A 219 3.00 25.86 15.08
C ASP A 219 2.29 24.54 14.70
N PHE A 220 3.01 23.42 14.63
CA PHE A 220 2.38 22.11 14.42
C PHE A 220 1.67 21.62 15.68
N VAL A 221 0.44 21.15 15.48
CA VAL A 221 -0.44 20.65 16.55
C VAL A 221 -0.93 19.22 16.29
N ARG A 222 -1.00 18.80 15.02
CA ARG A 222 -1.42 17.45 14.63
C ARG A 222 -0.35 16.69 13.88
N PHE A 223 -0.41 15.37 13.99
CA PHE A 223 0.53 14.39 13.46
C PHE A 223 -0.21 13.23 12.81
N GLY A 224 0.31 12.72 11.69
CA GLY A 224 -0.05 11.42 11.15
C GLY A 224 1.18 10.67 10.69
N ALA A 225 1.15 9.35 10.77
CA ALA A 225 2.25 8.49 10.36
C ALA A 225 1.81 7.36 9.45
N GLY A 226 2.71 6.98 8.54
CA GLY A 226 2.59 5.83 7.67
C GLY A 226 3.83 4.95 7.77
N TYR A 227 3.61 3.64 7.73
CA TYR A 227 4.68 2.64 7.69
C TYR A 227 4.33 1.53 6.72
N TYR A 228 5.25 1.23 5.81
CA TYR A 228 5.09 0.18 4.81
C TYR A 228 6.40 -0.59 4.63
N VAL A 229 6.31 -1.90 4.45
CA VAL A 229 7.43 -2.78 4.11
C VAL A 229 7.13 -3.43 2.76
N ASP A 230 8.04 -3.32 1.81
CA ASP A 230 7.88 -3.92 0.49
C ASP A 230 8.19 -5.44 0.51
N SER A 231 7.97 -6.11 -0.63
CA SER A 231 8.22 -7.55 -0.76
C SER A 231 9.70 -7.94 -0.66
N ARG A 232 10.62 -6.98 -0.70
CA ARG A 232 12.07 -7.17 -0.56
C ARG A 232 12.53 -6.92 0.89
N GLY A 233 11.63 -6.51 1.77
CA GLY A 233 11.92 -6.19 3.16
C GLY A 233 12.42 -4.76 3.39
N ASN A 234 12.37 -3.88 2.38
CA ASN A 234 12.69 -2.46 2.59
C ASN A 234 11.50 -1.78 3.26
N ASP A 235 11.76 -1.02 4.31
CA ASP A 235 10.74 -0.26 5.03
C ASP A 235 10.74 1.22 4.66
N TYR A 236 9.56 1.84 4.77
CA TYR A 236 9.28 3.22 4.38
C TYR A 236 8.44 3.88 5.46
N TRP A 237 8.98 4.95 6.03
CA TRP A 237 8.35 5.79 7.04
C TRP A 237 7.95 7.12 6.45
N VAL A 238 6.72 7.54 6.76
CA VAL A 238 6.21 8.86 6.44
C VAL A 238 5.65 9.48 7.71
N VAL A 239 5.98 10.74 7.96
CA VAL A 239 5.32 11.56 8.97
C VAL A 239 4.80 12.82 8.30
N LEU A 240 3.54 13.14 8.58
CA LEU A 240 2.85 14.34 8.15
C LEU A 240 2.46 15.19 9.35
N PHE A 241 2.54 16.50 9.19
CA PHE A 241 2.18 17.47 10.23
C PHE A 241 1.12 18.44 9.75
N SER A 242 0.33 18.97 10.69
CA SER A 242 -0.60 20.07 10.43
C SER A 242 -0.57 21.10 11.54
N PHE A 243 -0.76 22.37 11.17
CA PHE A 243 -1.00 23.47 12.10
C PHE A 243 -2.49 23.75 12.34
N TYR A 244 -3.40 23.15 11.57
CA TYR A 244 -4.84 23.23 11.83
C TYR A 244 -5.23 22.31 12.99
N ASN A 245 -6.28 22.65 13.70
CA ASN A 245 -6.76 21.94 14.89
C ASN A 245 -8.01 21.11 14.58
#